data_AF-A0A927LYC9-F1
#
_entry.id   AF-A0A927LYC9-F1
#
_cell.length_a   1.000
_cell.length_b   1.000
_cell.length_c   1.000
_cell.angle_alpha   90.00
_cell.angle_beta   90.00
_cell.angle_gamma   90.00
#
_symmetry.space_group_name_H-M   'P 1'
#
loop_
_entity.id
_entity.type
_entity.pdbx_description
1 polymer ?
#
loop_
_entity_poly.entity_id
_entity_poly.type
_entity_poly.pdbx_seq_one_letter_code
_entity_poly.pdbx_strand_id
1 'polypeptide(L)'
;MSAPLELRAFLVHCMDDDDEVRFTFVDGRTFLGRVLDVTDERVLMGWRFSPISAQWVEDWTPEQDEEWVPFEAVRPDTLARYDTSAEQWVAHTA
;
A
#
# COMPACT_ATOMS: atom_id res chain seq x y z
N MET A 1 -15.24 -11.39 -13.81
CA MET A 1 -13.99 -11.37 -13.03
C MET A 1 -13.20 -10.17 -13.51
N SER A 2 -13.25 -9.06 -12.76
CA SER A 2 -12.64 -7.76 -13.11
C SER A 2 -11.75 -7.20 -11.99
N ALA A 3 -11.43 -8.02 -10.99
CA ALA A 3 -10.72 -7.62 -9.77
C ALA A 3 -9.37 -6.90 -10.00
N PRO A 4 -8.56 -7.21 -11.04
CA PRO A 4 -7.30 -6.51 -11.27
C PRO A 4 -7.48 -5.03 -11.68
N LEU A 5 -8.56 -4.72 -12.40
CA LEU A 5 -8.82 -3.36 -12.90
C LEU A 5 -9.29 -2.42 -11.79
N GLU A 6 -10.19 -2.89 -10.92
CA GLU A 6 -10.69 -2.13 -9.77
C GLU A 6 -9.59 -1.89 -8.72
N LEU A 7 -8.77 -2.90 -8.42
CA LEU A 7 -7.61 -2.79 -7.54
C LEU A 7 -6.62 -1.75 -8.05
N ARG A 8 -6.28 -1.80 -9.34
CA ARG A 8 -5.36 -0.85 -9.95
C ARG A 8 -5.89 0.58 -9.88
N ALA A 9 -7.16 0.78 -10.25
CA ALA A 9 -7.79 2.10 -10.20
C ALA A 9 -7.78 2.69 -8.77
N PHE A 10 -8.08 1.87 -7.77
CA PHE A 10 -8.01 2.26 -6.37
C PHE A 10 -6.59 2.69 -5.95
N LEU A 11 -5.57 1.91 -6.28
CA LEU A 11 -4.18 2.21 -5.92
C LEU A 11 -3.63 3.44 -6.64
N VAL A 12 -3.99 3.65 -7.91
CA VAL A 12 -3.64 4.88 -8.65
C VAL A 12 -4.25 6.09 -7.97
N HIS A 13 -5.52 6.02 -7.56
CA HIS A 13 -6.16 7.13 -6.86
C HIS A 13 -5.45 7.45 -5.53
N CYS A 14 -5.07 6.42 -4.76
CA CYS A 14 -4.35 6.63 -3.51
C CYS A 14 -2.95 7.23 -3.73
N MET A 15 -2.27 6.85 -4.82
CA MET A 15 -0.98 7.42 -5.21
C MET A 15 -1.11 8.91 -5.57
N ASP A 16 -2.11 9.26 -6.39
CA ASP A 16 -2.34 10.64 -6.83
C ASP A 16 -2.69 11.57 -5.66
N ASP A 17 -3.41 11.05 -4.66
CA ASP A 17 -3.84 11.80 -3.48
C ASP A 17 -2.81 11.75 -2.32
N ASP A 18 -1.69 11.02 -2.46
CA ASP A 18 -0.70 10.74 -1.39
C ASP A 18 -1.35 10.14 -0.12
N ASP A 19 -2.40 9.34 -0.30
CA ASP A 19 -3.13 8.68 0.78
C ASP A 19 -2.31 7.52 1.38
N GLU A 20 -2.38 7.36 2.70
CA GLU A 20 -1.91 6.11 3.32
C GLU A 20 -2.88 4.97 2.98
N VAL A 21 -2.34 3.81 2.64
CA VAL A 21 -3.09 2.60 2.32
C VAL A 21 -2.73 1.46 3.27
N ARG A 22 -3.71 0.59 3.51
CA ARG A 22 -3.50 -0.71 4.16
C ARG A 22 -4.17 -1.82 3.37
N PHE A 23 -3.57 -3.00 3.41
CA PHE A 23 -4.18 -4.24 2.91
C PHE A 23 -3.44 -5.45 3.45
N THR A 24 -4.02 -6.63 3.25
CA THR A 24 -3.44 -7.92 3.62
C THR A 24 -2.92 -8.62 2.36
N PHE A 25 -1.75 -9.22 2.45
CA PHE A 25 -1.22 -10.11 1.41
C PHE A 25 -1.91 -11.47 1.46
N VAL A 26 -1.84 -12.23 0.37
CA VAL A 26 -2.34 -13.62 0.32
C VAL A 26 -1.67 -14.54 1.34
N ASP A 27 -0.43 -14.24 1.75
CA ASP A 27 0.31 -14.96 2.78
C ASP A 27 -0.09 -14.59 4.22
N GLY A 28 -0.99 -13.62 4.39
CA GLY A 28 -1.52 -13.16 5.67
C GLY A 28 -0.76 -11.99 6.31
N ARG A 29 0.37 -11.55 5.76
CA ARG A 29 1.04 -10.32 6.22
C ARG A 29 0.16 -9.11 5.94
N THR A 30 0.27 -8.06 6.76
CA THR A 30 -0.45 -6.79 6.54
C THR A 30 0.54 -5.70 6.16
N PHE A 31 0.21 -5.00 5.09
CA PHE A 31 0.89 -3.78 4.65
C PHE A 31 0.21 -2.55 5.23
N LEU A 32 1.02 -1.56 5.60
CA LEU A 32 0.61 -0.22 5.94
C LEU A 32 1.67 0.74 5.40
N GLY A 33 1.30 1.69 4.55
CA GLY A 33 2.25 2.56 3.88
C GLY A 33 1.62 3.40 2.80
N ARG A 34 2.40 3.73 1.78
CA ARG A 34 1.97 4.54 0.63
C ARG A 34 2.21 3.79 -0.67
N VAL A 35 1.47 4.20 -1.69
CA VAL A 35 1.70 3.75 -3.07
C VAL A 35 2.65 4.73 -3.73
N LEU A 36 3.77 4.25 -4.26
CA LEU A 36 4.80 5.07 -4.89
C LEU A 36 4.71 5.03 -6.43
N ASP A 37 4.31 3.88 -6.99
CA ASP A 37 4.11 3.70 -8.43
C ASP A 37 3.14 2.53 -8.70
N VAL A 38 2.45 2.56 -9.84
CA VAL A 38 1.49 1.53 -10.24
C VAL A 38 1.65 1.18 -11.71
N THR A 39 1.95 -0.08 -11.98
CA THR A 39 2.03 -0.65 -13.34
C THR A 39 0.75 -1.42 -13.69
N ASP A 40 0.74 -2.10 -14.83
CA ASP A 40 -0.38 -2.95 -15.23
C ASP A 40 -0.49 -4.24 -14.39
N GLU A 41 0.59 -4.70 -13.74
CA GLU A 41 0.63 -5.98 -13.02
C GLU A 41 1.07 -5.87 -11.55
N ARG A 42 1.72 -4.76 -11.18
CA ARG A 42 2.39 -4.59 -9.89
C ARG A 42 2.23 -3.18 -9.34
N VAL A 43 2.38 -3.07 -8.03
CA VAL A 43 2.43 -1.81 -7.27
C VAL A 43 3.78 -1.69 -6.55
N LEU A 44 4.38 -0.50 -6.59
CA LEU A 44 5.53 -0.16 -5.75
C LEU A 44 4.99 0.45 -4.46
N MET A 45 5.34 -0.18 -3.35
CA MET A 45 4.91 0.22 -2.02
C MET A 45 6.05 0.89 -1.27
N GLY A 46 5.78 1.98 -0.57
CA GLY A 46 6.66 2.51 0.47
C GLY A 46 6.12 2.14 1.83
N TRP A 47 6.82 1.28 2.57
CA TRP A 47 6.39 0.86 3.91
C TRP A 47 6.35 2.07 4.86
N ARG A 48 5.30 2.17 5.67
CA ARG A 48 5.24 3.20 6.71
C ARG A 48 6.36 2.92 7.70
N PHE A 49 7.26 3.89 7.85
CA PHE A 49 8.32 3.86 8.85
C PHE A 49 7.77 3.46 10.22
N SER A 50 8.30 2.39 10.79
CA SER A 50 8.28 2.25 12.24
C SER A 50 9.44 3.09 12.78
N PRO A 51 9.18 4.12 13.61
CA PRO A 51 10.26 4.91 14.21
C PRO A 51 11.18 4.07 15.11
N ILE A 52 10.82 2.81 15.40
CA ILE A 52 11.70 1.86 16.09
C ILE A 52 12.81 1.39 15.14
N SER A 53 12.52 1.10 13.87
CA SER A 53 13.47 0.52 12.91
C SER A 53 14.61 1.49 12.52
N ALA A 54 14.28 2.79 12.39
CA ALA A 54 15.20 3.85 12.00
C ALA A 54 16.43 4.01 12.92
N GLN A 55 16.28 3.62 14.19
CA GLN A 55 17.28 3.87 15.23
C GLN A 55 18.40 2.81 15.25
N TRP A 56 18.23 1.69 14.53
CA TRP A 56 19.09 0.52 14.62
C TRP A 56 19.91 0.25 13.36
N VAL A 57 19.77 1.05 12.32
CA VAL A 57 20.46 0.83 11.04
C VAL A 57 21.21 2.12 10.66
N GLU A 58 22.52 2.13 10.87
CA GLU A 58 23.42 3.29 10.64
C GLU A 58 23.43 3.76 9.17
N ASP A 59 23.13 2.86 8.22
CA ASP A 59 23.18 3.12 6.77
C ASP A 59 21.82 2.94 6.07
N TRP A 60 20.72 3.15 6.80
CA TRP A 60 19.38 2.99 6.22
C TRP A 60 19.12 4.02 5.11
N THR A 61 18.56 3.57 3.98
CA THR A 61 18.07 4.47 2.92
C THR A 61 16.58 4.24 2.65
N PRO A 62 15.83 5.28 2.23
CA PRO A 62 14.42 5.16 1.88
C PRO A 62 14.10 4.06 0.87
N GLU A 63 15.01 3.77 -0.06
CA GLU A 63 14.83 2.75 -1.08
C GLU A 63 14.79 1.32 -0.51
N GLN A 64 15.26 1.11 0.73
CA GLN A 64 15.20 -0.19 1.40
C GLN A 64 13.80 -0.53 1.92
N ASP A 65 12.93 0.48 2.05
CA ASP A 65 11.55 0.34 2.47
C ASP A 65 10.59 0.37 1.27
N GLU A 66 11.11 0.23 0.05
CA GLU A 66 10.34 0.13 -1.18
C GLU A 66 10.24 -1.34 -1.65
N GLU A 67 9.03 -1.78 -1.99
CA GLU A 67 8.81 -3.16 -2.46
C GLU A 67 7.83 -3.20 -3.63
N TRP A 68 8.25 -3.79 -4.74
CA TRP A 68 7.36 -4.13 -5.86
C TRP A 68 6.56 -5.39 -5.54
N VAL A 69 5.24 -5.25 -5.47
CA VAL A 69 4.30 -6.32 -5.16
C VAL A 69 3.39 -6.60 -6.36
N PRO A 70 3.26 -7.86 -6.81
CA PRO A 70 2.29 -8.20 -7.85
C PRO A 70 0.85 -8.17 -7.31
N PHE A 71 -0.10 -7.74 -8.13
CA PHE A 71 -1.50 -7.62 -7.71
C PHE A 71 -2.12 -8.93 -7.20
N GLU A 72 -1.66 -10.08 -7.71
CA GLU A 72 -2.09 -11.40 -7.25
C GLU A 72 -1.71 -11.70 -5.79
N ALA A 73 -0.71 -11.00 -5.25
CA ALA A 73 -0.30 -11.13 -3.86
C ALA A 73 -1.16 -10.28 -2.91
N VAL A 74 -2.03 -9.40 -3.42
CA VAL A 74 -2.88 -8.52 -2.63
C VAL A 74 -4.27 -9.13 -2.48
N ARG A 75 -4.80 -9.12 -1.26
CA ARG A 75 -6.20 -9.48 -1.00
C ARG A 75 -7.11 -8.26 -1.21
N PRO A 76 -7.89 -8.21 -2.31
CA PRO A 76 -8.64 -7.00 -2.66
C PRO A 76 -9.75 -6.66 -1.64
N ASP A 77 -10.27 -7.66 -0.92
CA ASP A 77 -11.30 -7.51 0.12
C ASP A 77 -10.81 -6.79 1.39
N THR A 78 -9.52 -6.46 1.47
CA THR A 78 -8.87 -5.90 2.68
C THR A 78 -8.35 -4.48 2.50
N LEU A 79 -8.46 -3.93 1.28
CA LEU A 79 -7.99 -2.60 0.93
C LEU A 79 -8.71 -1.53 1.76
N ALA A 80 -7.95 -0.60 2.30
CA ALA A 80 -8.49 0.64 2.85
C ALA A 80 -7.49 1.77 2.66
N ARG A 81 -8.01 2.99 2.49
CA ARG A 81 -7.24 4.24 2.51
C ARG A 81 -7.49 4.99 3.79
N TYR A 82 -6.55 5.81 4.22
CA TYR A 82 -6.72 6.68 5.38
C TYR A 82 -7.27 8.03 4.94
N ASP A 83 -8.51 8.33 5.34
CA ASP A 83 -9.12 9.63 5.12
C ASP A 83 -8.62 10.60 6.21
N THR A 84 -7.73 11.51 5.82
CA THR A 84 -7.15 12.52 6.71
C THR A 84 -8.16 13.55 7.19
N SER A 85 -9.25 13.79 6.45
CA SER A 85 -10.29 14.75 6.82
C SER A 85 -11.17 14.24 7.95
N ALA A 86 -11.38 12.93 8.00
CA ALA A 86 -12.19 12.24 9.00
C ALA A 86 -11.36 11.43 10.01
N GLU A 87 -10.03 11.47 9.90
CA GLU A 87 -9.05 10.76 10.72
C GLU A 87 -9.33 9.24 10.86
N GLN A 88 -9.83 8.60 9.79
CA GLN A 88 -10.30 7.21 9.83
C GLN A 88 -9.88 6.38 8.61
N TRP A 89 -9.84 5.06 8.79
CA TRP A 89 -9.67 4.12 7.68
C TRP A 89 -10.99 3.88 6.95
N VAL A 90 -10.99 4.13 5.64
CA VAL A 90 -12.13 3.90 4.74
C VAL A 90 -11.84 2.67 3.90
N ALA A 91 -12.62 1.61 4.11
CA ALA A 91 -12.51 0.37 3.34
C ALA A 91 -12.92 0.60 1.89
N HIS A 92 -12.14 0.06 0.97
CA HIS A 92 -12.55 -0.07 -0.42
C HIS A 92 -13.55 -1.22 -0.52
N THR A 93 -14.74 -0.92 -1.03
CA THR A 93 -15.74 -1.93 -1.35
C THR A 93 -15.80 -2.00 -2.87
N ALA A 94 -15.26 -3.08 -3.42
CA ALA A 94 -15.39 -3.44 -4.84
C ALA A 94 -16.78 -4.01 -5.12
#